data_AF-A0A8T5Q8B1-F1
#
_entry.id   AF-A0A8T5Q8B1-F1
#
_cell.length_a   1.000
_cell.length_b   1.000
_cell.length_c   1.000
_cell.angle_alpha   90.00
_cell.angle_beta   90.00
_cell.angle_gamma   90.00
#
_symmetry.space_group_name_H-M   'P 1'
#
loop_
_entity.id
_entity.type
_entity.pdbx_description
1 polymer ?
#
loop_
_entity_poly.entity_id
_entity_poly.type
_entity_poly.pdbx_seq_one_letter_code
_entity_poly.pdbx_strand_id
1 'polypeptide(L)'
;MKKIFILLGLVFLAVTAGCAKEKPIGGDTDEHGCLTAAGYQWCPSTEKCQRMWEEYCEEFSEQFREDLIKSFEDCVNAGFPIMESYPRKCKISSGETFVEEAEIMTEEETKEEPEVQGITAEELAKHDSFKDCWVVYEGKVYDVTDAPTHPNMPKTFWDHCGNLTSFEEAAKTRHGSRGGIVNYGLYIGELI
;
A
#
# COMPACT_ATOMS: atom_id res chain seq x y z
N MET A 1 86.00 -26.56 2.69
CA MET A 1 85.01 -27.63 2.94
C MET A 1 84.15 -27.36 4.19
N LYS A 2 83.59 -26.14 4.35
CA LYS A 2 82.72 -25.76 5.49
C LYS A 2 81.45 -25.00 5.07
N LYS A 3 81.23 -24.80 3.76
CA LYS A 3 80.08 -24.07 3.20
C LYS A 3 78.96 -24.98 2.69
N ILE A 4 79.17 -26.31 2.66
CA ILE A 4 78.19 -27.29 2.16
C ILE A 4 77.20 -27.76 3.24
N PHE A 5 77.58 -27.71 4.52
CA PHE A 5 76.70 -28.12 5.62
C PHE A 5 75.60 -27.10 5.95
N ILE A 6 75.73 -25.83 5.52
CA ILE A 6 74.72 -24.79 5.78
C ILE A 6 73.53 -24.92 4.82
N LEU A 7 73.70 -25.52 3.63
CA LEU A 7 72.62 -25.73 2.66
C LEU A 7 71.72 -26.94 2.98
N LEU A 8 72.17 -27.89 3.81
CA LEU A 8 71.37 -29.03 4.24
C LEU A 8 70.52 -28.75 5.51
N GLY A 9 70.88 -27.74 6.30
CA GLY A 9 70.13 -27.34 7.50
C GLY A 9 68.90 -26.45 7.22
N LEU A 10 68.90 -25.73 6.10
CA LEU A 10 67.79 -24.84 5.70
C LEU A 10 66.64 -25.55 4.97
N VAL A 11 66.80 -26.83 4.60
CA VAL A 11 65.74 -27.62 3.95
C VAL A 11 64.88 -28.37 4.98
N PHE A 12 65.37 -28.59 6.20
CA PHE A 12 64.62 -29.31 7.24
C PHE A 12 63.66 -28.41 8.05
N LEU A 13 63.79 -27.07 7.96
CA LEU A 13 62.89 -26.12 8.64
C LEU A 13 61.65 -25.75 7.81
N ALA A 14 61.39 -26.44 6.71
CA ALA A 14 60.31 -26.13 5.76
C ALA A 14 59.34 -27.30 5.52
N VAL A 15 59.25 -28.29 6.43
CA VAL A 15 58.35 -29.45 6.27
C VAL A 15 57.30 -29.57 7.40
N THR A 16 57.16 -28.57 8.28
CA THR A 16 56.05 -28.53 9.27
C THR A 16 54.92 -27.57 8.89
N ALA A 17 54.94 -27.00 7.68
CA ALA A 17 53.90 -26.10 7.22
C ALA A 17 52.75 -26.88 6.57
N GLY A 18 51.68 -27.07 7.36
CA GLY A 18 50.32 -27.00 6.83
C GLY A 18 49.65 -28.30 6.41
N CYS A 19 49.33 -29.17 7.37
CA CYS A 19 48.04 -29.87 7.28
C CYS A 19 46.95 -28.87 7.70
N ALA A 20 46.46 -28.04 6.78
CA ALA A 20 45.18 -27.37 6.99
C ALA A 20 44.12 -28.48 7.03
N LYS A 21 43.60 -28.81 8.22
CA LYS A 21 42.42 -29.68 8.33
C LYS A 21 41.29 -28.94 7.63
N GLU A 22 40.86 -29.47 6.48
CA GLU A 22 39.65 -29.04 5.80
C GLU A 22 38.52 -29.05 6.84
N LYS A 23 37.87 -27.90 7.04
CA LYS A 23 36.75 -27.81 7.97
C LYS A 23 35.68 -28.75 7.43
N PRO A 24 35.24 -29.78 8.18
CA PRO A 24 34.20 -30.66 7.70
C PRO A 24 32.98 -29.81 7.33
N ILE A 25 32.31 -30.16 6.23
CA ILE A 25 31.09 -29.47 5.79
C ILE A 25 30.00 -29.75 6.85
N GLY A 26 29.49 -28.68 7.46
CA GLY A 26 28.46 -28.75 8.50
C GLY A 26 29.01 -28.68 9.93
N GLY A 27 28.10 -28.70 10.91
CA GLY A 27 28.44 -28.56 12.34
C GLY A 27 28.65 -27.10 12.78
N ASP A 28 28.21 -26.12 11.99
CA ASP A 28 28.21 -24.73 12.42
C ASP A 28 27.25 -24.53 13.60
N THR A 29 27.74 -23.83 14.61
CA THR A 29 26.99 -23.50 15.82
C THR A 29 26.90 -22.01 16.02
N ASP A 30 25.88 -21.55 16.74
CA ASP A 30 25.81 -20.17 17.26
C ASP A 30 26.77 -19.95 18.45
N GLU A 31 26.72 -18.76 19.06
CA GLU A 31 27.53 -18.35 20.22
C GLU A 31 27.30 -19.22 21.46
N HIS A 32 26.14 -19.87 21.54
CA HIS A 32 25.75 -20.77 22.61
C HIS A 32 26.08 -22.24 22.30
N GLY A 33 26.68 -22.52 21.14
CA GLY A 33 27.05 -23.87 20.71
C GLY A 33 25.89 -24.66 20.10
N CYS A 34 24.77 -24.00 19.74
CA CYS A 34 23.62 -24.66 19.16
C CYS A 34 23.75 -24.84 17.66
N LEU A 35 23.47 -26.04 17.16
CA LEU A 35 23.51 -26.40 15.74
C LEU A 35 22.34 -25.76 14.98
N THR A 36 22.53 -24.52 14.52
CA THR A 36 21.49 -23.72 13.85
C THR A 36 20.95 -24.38 12.58
N ALA A 37 21.82 -24.99 11.77
CA ALA A 37 21.43 -25.71 10.56
C ALA A 37 20.58 -26.98 10.84
N ALA A 38 20.69 -27.55 12.04
CA ALA A 38 19.85 -28.66 12.50
C ALA A 38 18.59 -28.18 13.26
N GLY A 39 18.37 -26.86 13.29
CA GLY A 39 17.23 -26.17 13.91
C GLY A 39 17.25 -26.15 15.43
N TYR A 40 18.42 -26.30 16.05
CA TYR A 40 18.60 -26.04 17.47
C TYR A 40 18.76 -24.54 17.73
N GLN A 41 18.11 -24.06 18.79
CA GLN A 41 18.24 -22.69 19.28
C GLN A 41 18.46 -22.71 20.79
N TRP A 42 19.24 -21.74 21.27
CA TRP A 42 19.49 -21.58 22.70
C TRP A 42 18.25 -21.08 23.43
N CYS A 43 17.82 -21.78 24.47
CA CYS A 43 16.74 -21.35 25.35
C CYS A 43 17.28 -20.88 26.71
N PRO A 44 17.04 -19.61 27.12
CA PRO A 44 17.53 -19.09 28.40
C PRO A 44 16.92 -19.78 29.63
N SER A 45 15.62 -20.10 29.62
CA SER A 45 14.94 -20.73 30.77
C SER A 45 15.47 -22.13 31.07
N THR A 46 15.79 -22.91 30.04
CA THR A 46 16.25 -24.30 30.19
C THR A 46 17.77 -24.44 30.13
N GLU A 47 18.48 -23.38 29.75
CA GLU A 47 19.92 -23.32 29.50
C GLU A 47 20.40 -24.43 28.56
N LYS A 48 19.63 -24.71 27.51
CA LYS A 48 19.91 -25.79 26.56
C LYS A 48 19.65 -25.36 25.12
N CYS A 49 20.39 -25.99 24.22
CA CYS A 49 20.05 -26.03 22.81
C CYS A 49 18.89 -27.00 22.62
N GLN A 50 17.70 -26.46 22.37
CA GLN A 50 16.50 -27.26 22.14
C GLN A 50 15.94 -26.99 20.75
N ARG A 51 14.97 -27.81 20.36
CA ARG A 51 14.13 -27.59 19.18
C ARG A 51 12.77 -27.15 19.68
N MET A 52 12.30 -25.98 19.27
CA MET A 52 11.11 -25.36 19.89
C MET A 52 9.85 -26.19 19.64
N TRP A 53 9.86 -27.05 18.62
CA TRP A 53 8.79 -28.00 18.30
C TRP A 53 8.88 -29.33 19.07
N GLU A 54 9.99 -29.64 19.75
CA GLU A 54 10.16 -30.82 20.61
C GLU A 54 10.00 -30.45 22.09
N GLU A 55 10.62 -29.34 22.50
CA GLU A 55 10.59 -28.81 23.86
C GLU A 55 10.34 -27.30 23.81
N TYR A 56 9.31 -26.85 24.53
CA TYR A 56 8.89 -25.45 24.55
C TYR A 56 9.86 -24.58 25.34
N CYS A 57 10.19 -23.39 24.81
CA CYS A 57 10.98 -22.38 25.50
C CYS A 57 10.09 -21.19 25.84
N GLU A 58 9.96 -20.86 27.12
CA GLU A 58 9.06 -19.80 27.57
C GLU A 58 9.46 -18.42 27.00
N GLU A 59 10.73 -18.18 26.71
CA GLU A 59 11.21 -16.93 26.12
C GLU A 59 10.90 -16.79 24.62
N PHE A 60 10.69 -17.90 23.90
CA PHE A 60 10.26 -17.88 22.49
C PHE A 60 8.74 -18.01 22.34
N SER A 61 8.02 -17.96 23.47
CA SER A 61 6.56 -17.96 23.49
C SER A 61 5.98 -16.85 22.62
N GLU A 62 6.51 -15.63 22.72
CA GLU A 62 6.05 -14.47 21.94
C GLU A 62 6.17 -14.66 20.42
N GLN A 63 7.06 -15.56 19.97
CA GLN A 63 7.23 -15.86 18.54
C GLN A 63 6.13 -16.79 17.99
N PHE A 64 5.38 -17.48 18.86
CA PHE A 64 4.31 -18.42 18.49
C PHE A 64 3.00 -18.17 19.25
N ARG A 65 2.88 -17.05 19.95
CA ARG A 65 1.68 -16.69 20.71
C ARG A 65 0.59 -16.16 19.79
N GLU A 66 -0.21 -17.09 19.31
CA GLU A 66 -1.43 -16.79 18.58
C GLU A 66 -2.42 -15.95 19.38
N ASP A 67 -2.41 -16.08 20.71
CA ASP A 67 -3.26 -15.33 21.65
C ASP A 67 -2.97 -13.81 21.67
N LEU A 68 -1.85 -13.37 21.11
CA LEU A 68 -1.51 -11.96 20.96
C LEU A 68 -1.89 -11.38 19.61
N ILE A 69 -2.32 -12.21 18.65
CA ILE A 69 -2.74 -11.76 17.32
C ILE A 69 -4.16 -11.23 17.45
N LYS A 70 -4.32 -9.91 17.36
CA LYS A 70 -5.62 -9.24 17.50
C LYS A 70 -6.09 -8.53 16.24
N SER A 71 -5.21 -8.42 15.25
CA SER A 71 -5.50 -7.70 14.00
C SER A 71 -4.90 -8.41 12.79
N PHE A 72 -5.36 -8.01 11.59
CA PHE A 72 -4.78 -8.47 10.33
C PHE A 72 -3.29 -8.12 10.24
N GLU A 73 -2.91 -6.92 10.68
CA GLU A 73 -1.51 -6.47 10.69
C GLU A 73 -0.65 -7.31 11.62
N ASP A 74 -1.14 -7.65 12.82
CA ASP A 74 -0.44 -8.55 13.75
C ASP A 74 -0.26 -9.95 13.13
N CYS A 75 -1.28 -10.45 12.45
CA CYS A 75 -1.25 -11.76 11.81
C CYS A 75 -0.21 -11.82 10.68
N VAL A 76 -0.14 -10.77 9.85
CA VAL A 76 0.84 -10.65 8.77
C VAL A 76 2.26 -10.52 9.31
N ASN A 77 2.47 -9.67 10.32
CA ASN A 77 3.77 -9.47 10.94
C ASN A 77 4.29 -10.72 11.66
N ALA A 78 3.38 -11.55 12.17
CA ALA A 78 3.70 -12.86 12.73
C ALA A 78 3.98 -13.94 11.65
N GLY A 79 3.88 -13.62 10.36
CA GLY A 79 4.29 -14.48 9.25
C GLY A 79 3.27 -15.55 8.85
N PHE A 80 2.00 -15.38 9.26
CA PHE A 80 0.93 -16.31 8.91
C PHE A 80 0.50 -16.17 7.44
N PRO A 81 -0.03 -17.24 6.82
CA PRO A 81 -0.39 -17.23 5.41
C PRO A 81 -1.50 -16.22 5.10
N ILE A 82 -1.22 -15.35 4.13
CA ILE A 82 -2.21 -14.46 3.52
C ILE A 82 -2.91 -15.19 2.38
N MET A 83 -4.23 -15.15 2.40
CA MET A 83 -5.09 -15.60 1.30
C MET A 83 -5.28 -14.45 0.33
N GLU A 84 -4.84 -14.66 -0.91
CA GLU A 84 -4.94 -13.73 -2.06
C GLU A 84 -6.40 -13.58 -2.57
N SER A 85 -7.33 -13.23 -1.69
CA SER A 85 -8.70 -12.82 -2.00
C SER A 85 -8.92 -11.39 -1.49
N TYR A 86 -9.79 -10.60 -2.13
CA TYR A 86 -10.13 -9.25 -1.66
C TYR A 86 -11.46 -9.28 -0.88
N PRO A 87 -11.55 -8.68 0.31
CA PRO A 87 -10.45 -8.14 1.12
C PRO A 87 -9.49 -9.25 1.62
N ARG A 88 -8.20 -8.92 1.78
CA ARG A 88 -7.15 -9.90 2.13
C ARG A 88 -7.47 -10.55 3.47
N LYS A 89 -7.11 -11.83 3.61
CA LYS A 89 -7.34 -12.58 4.84
C LYS A 89 -6.06 -13.23 5.31
N CYS A 90 -5.74 -13.14 6.58
CA CYS A 90 -4.60 -13.80 7.19
C CYS A 90 -5.11 -14.86 8.16
N LYS A 91 -4.58 -16.10 8.07
CA LYS A 91 -5.10 -17.25 8.84
C LYS A 91 -4.05 -17.83 9.79
N ILE A 92 -4.39 -17.91 11.07
CA ILE A 92 -3.52 -18.49 12.11
C ILE A 92 -3.70 -20.02 12.21
N SER A 93 -2.80 -20.71 12.93
CA SER A 93 -2.80 -22.18 13.00
C SER A 93 -3.96 -22.76 13.83
N SER A 94 -4.45 -22.04 14.84
CA SER A 94 -5.71 -22.36 15.54
C SER A 94 -6.95 -22.23 14.65
N GLY A 95 -6.83 -21.60 13.48
CA GLY A 95 -7.89 -21.52 12.47
C GLY A 95 -8.68 -20.22 12.46
N GLU A 96 -8.41 -19.29 13.40
CA GLU A 96 -8.94 -17.92 13.34
C GLU A 96 -8.42 -17.22 12.07
N THR A 97 -9.23 -16.31 11.52
CA THR A 97 -8.92 -15.59 10.29
C THR A 97 -9.16 -14.11 10.50
N PHE A 98 -8.13 -13.32 10.34
CA PHE A 98 -8.17 -11.86 10.38
C PHE A 98 -8.38 -11.34 8.97
N VAL A 99 -9.30 -10.42 8.77
CA VAL A 99 -9.57 -9.81 7.47
C VAL A 99 -8.97 -8.42 7.50
N GLU A 100 -8.27 -8.05 6.43
CA GLU A 100 -7.84 -6.68 6.22
C GLU A 100 -9.09 -5.80 6.26
N GLU A 101 -9.09 -4.82 7.17
CA GLU A 101 -10.02 -3.70 7.12
C GLU A 101 -9.66 -2.93 5.85
N ALA A 102 -10.15 -3.42 4.72
CA ALA A 102 -10.23 -2.62 3.54
C ALA A 102 -11.01 -1.38 3.97
N GLU A 103 -10.42 -0.21 3.79
CA GLU A 103 -11.18 0.99 3.50
C GLU A 103 -11.97 0.70 2.21
N ILE A 104 -13.01 -0.12 2.34
CA ILE A 104 -14.14 -0.10 1.47
C ILE A 104 -14.61 1.33 1.67
N MET A 105 -14.33 2.21 0.71
CA MET A 105 -15.17 3.37 0.47
C MET A 105 -16.58 2.81 0.53
N THR A 106 -17.26 3.04 1.66
CA THR A 106 -18.50 2.37 2.02
C THR A 106 -19.57 2.81 1.03
N GLU A 107 -19.66 2.10 -0.09
CA GLU A 107 -20.85 2.02 -0.91
C GLU A 107 -21.81 1.03 -0.23
N GLU A 108 -22.28 1.37 0.97
CA GLU A 108 -23.58 0.92 1.46
C GLU A 108 -24.23 2.05 2.27
N GLU A 109 -25.01 2.82 1.52
CA GLU A 109 -26.35 3.29 1.89
C GLU A 109 -26.55 3.78 3.33
N THR A 110 -26.08 4.99 3.60
CA THR A 110 -27.06 6.03 3.95
C THR A 110 -27.28 6.90 2.72
N LYS A 111 -28.46 6.78 2.11
CA LYS A 111 -29.06 7.87 1.34
C LYS A 111 -29.17 9.08 2.29
N GLU A 112 -28.11 9.84 2.46
CA GLU A 112 -28.27 11.28 2.53
C GLU A 112 -28.41 11.72 1.07
N GLU A 113 -29.66 11.95 0.68
CA GLU A 113 -30.00 12.90 -0.38
C GLU A 113 -29.06 14.09 -0.19
N PRO A 114 -28.22 14.47 -1.19
CA PRO A 114 -27.37 15.63 -1.02
C PRO A 114 -28.32 16.77 -0.65
N GLU A 115 -28.13 17.34 0.54
CA GLU A 115 -28.80 18.59 0.90
C GLU A 115 -28.54 19.50 -0.28
N VAL A 116 -29.59 19.72 -1.09
CA VAL A 116 -29.46 20.40 -2.37
C VAL A 116 -29.00 21.79 -2.00
N GLN A 117 -27.68 22.01 -2.08
CA GLN A 117 -27.07 23.29 -1.78
C GLN A 117 -27.59 24.20 -2.86
N GLY A 118 -28.62 24.96 -2.50
CA GLY A 118 -29.15 25.98 -3.37
C GLY A 118 -28.02 26.95 -3.67
N ILE A 119 -27.61 27.00 -4.93
CA ILE A 119 -26.58 27.93 -5.39
C ILE A 119 -27.31 29.25 -5.67
N THR A 120 -26.91 30.31 -4.98
CA THR A 120 -27.45 31.64 -5.26
C THR A 120 -26.77 32.24 -6.50
N ALA A 121 -27.42 33.20 -7.14
CA ALA A 121 -26.84 33.92 -8.27
C ALA A 121 -25.49 34.60 -7.91
N GLU A 122 -25.34 35.05 -6.67
CA GLU A 122 -24.09 35.66 -6.17
C GLU A 122 -22.97 34.65 -6.01
N GLU A 123 -23.29 33.42 -5.60
CA GLU A 123 -22.30 32.36 -5.53
C GLU A 123 -21.85 31.95 -6.93
N LEU A 124 -22.81 31.70 -7.83
CA LEU A 124 -22.54 31.36 -9.22
C LEU A 124 -21.60 32.38 -9.88
N ALA A 125 -21.84 33.68 -9.66
CA ALA A 125 -21.06 34.74 -10.26
C ALA A 125 -19.58 34.77 -9.85
N LYS A 126 -19.17 34.04 -8.80
CA LYS A 126 -17.75 33.92 -8.40
C LYS A 126 -16.95 32.98 -9.32
N HIS A 127 -17.63 32.10 -10.04
CA HIS A 127 -17.04 31.05 -10.87
C HIS A 127 -17.09 31.45 -12.36
N ASP A 128 -16.41 32.55 -12.69
CA ASP A 128 -16.45 33.24 -14.00
C ASP A 128 -15.15 33.09 -14.83
N SER A 129 -14.26 32.17 -14.47
CA SER A 129 -12.90 32.11 -15.02
C SER A 129 -12.58 30.79 -15.73
N PHE A 130 -11.54 30.79 -16.56
CA PHE A 130 -11.08 29.58 -17.29
C PHE A 130 -10.70 28.40 -16.37
N LYS A 131 -10.27 28.69 -15.14
CA LYS A 131 -9.85 27.68 -14.17
C LYS A 131 -10.90 27.39 -13.12
N ASP A 132 -12.05 28.03 -13.22
CA ASP A 132 -13.14 27.96 -12.27
C ASP A 132 -14.42 28.49 -12.94
N CYS A 133 -15.12 27.60 -13.66
CA CYS A 133 -16.23 27.96 -14.54
C CYS A 133 -17.47 27.16 -14.20
N TRP A 134 -18.50 27.85 -13.72
CA TRP A 134 -19.83 27.27 -13.49
C TRP A 134 -20.85 27.79 -14.50
N VAL A 135 -21.74 26.91 -14.95
CA VAL A 135 -22.81 27.24 -15.89
C VAL A 135 -24.15 26.70 -15.42
N VAL A 136 -25.23 27.39 -15.80
CA VAL A 136 -26.60 26.97 -15.49
C VAL A 136 -27.25 26.33 -16.70
N TYR A 137 -27.87 25.17 -16.51
CA TYR A 137 -28.67 24.47 -17.53
C TYR A 137 -29.90 23.82 -16.89
N GLU A 138 -31.09 24.23 -17.33
CA GLU A 138 -32.38 23.71 -16.82
C GLU A 138 -32.54 23.86 -15.30
N GLY A 139 -32.13 25.01 -14.74
CA GLY A 139 -32.21 25.30 -13.30
C GLY A 139 -31.10 24.67 -12.45
N LYS A 140 -30.25 23.84 -13.05
CA LYS A 140 -29.14 23.15 -12.39
C LYS A 140 -27.81 23.82 -12.68
N VAL A 141 -26.94 23.86 -11.70
CA VAL A 141 -25.58 24.39 -11.82
C VAL A 141 -24.60 23.24 -12.04
N TYR A 142 -23.72 23.41 -13.03
CA TYR A 142 -22.67 22.46 -13.37
C TYR A 142 -21.30 23.14 -13.37
N ASP A 143 -20.32 22.50 -12.73
CA ASP A 143 -18.91 22.84 -12.85
C ASP A 143 -18.34 22.20 -14.13
N VAL A 144 -17.82 23.04 -15.02
CA VAL A 144 -17.27 22.65 -16.33
C VAL A 144 -15.79 22.98 -16.46
N THR A 145 -15.11 23.20 -15.34
CA THR A 145 -13.68 23.54 -15.28
C THR A 145 -12.82 22.50 -16.01
N ASP A 146 -13.14 21.22 -15.85
CA ASP A 146 -12.42 20.10 -16.46
C ASP A 146 -13.08 19.57 -17.75
N ALA A 147 -14.10 20.27 -18.28
CA ALA A 147 -14.81 19.79 -19.46
C ALA A 147 -13.85 19.67 -20.68
N PRO A 148 -13.94 18.59 -21.46
CA PRO A 148 -13.06 18.38 -22.60
C PRO A 148 -13.23 19.51 -23.61
N THR A 149 -12.13 19.89 -24.28
CA THR A 149 -12.14 20.92 -25.32
C THR A 149 -13.15 20.58 -26.40
N HIS A 150 -14.26 21.32 -26.39
CA HIS A 150 -15.30 21.20 -27.40
C HIS A 150 -14.74 21.58 -28.78
N PRO A 151 -15.15 20.90 -29.87
CA PRO A 151 -14.74 21.27 -31.22
C PRO A 151 -15.01 22.76 -31.48
N ASN A 152 -13.94 23.51 -31.78
CA ASN A 152 -13.89 24.96 -32.04
C ASN A 152 -13.79 25.93 -30.83
N MET A 153 -13.21 25.56 -29.67
CA MET A 153 -13.05 26.58 -28.59
C MET A 153 -11.66 26.83 -28.03
N PRO A 154 -11.21 28.07 -28.28
CA PRO A 154 -10.66 28.90 -27.21
C PRO A 154 -11.41 30.22 -26.94
N LYS A 155 -12.51 30.59 -27.63
CA LYS A 155 -12.95 32.02 -27.63
C LYS A 155 -14.37 32.38 -27.16
N THR A 156 -15.30 31.46 -26.88
CA THR A 156 -16.71 31.88 -26.62
C THR A 156 -17.46 31.15 -25.50
N PHE A 157 -17.04 29.99 -25.02
CA PHE A 157 -17.77 29.28 -23.95
C PHE A 157 -17.50 29.85 -22.57
N TRP A 158 -16.31 30.41 -22.38
CA TRP A 158 -15.92 31.06 -21.14
C TRP A 158 -16.72 32.33 -20.87
N ASP A 159 -17.29 32.97 -21.90
CA ASP A 159 -18.18 34.12 -21.75
C ASP A 159 -19.50 33.76 -21.02
N HIS A 160 -19.75 32.47 -20.83
CA HIS A 160 -20.94 31.95 -20.15
C HIS A 160 -20.70 31.52 -18.71
N CYS A 161 -19.46 31.48 -18.25
CA CYS A 161 -19.11 31.16 -16.87
C CYS A 161 -19.70 32.21 -15.91
N GLY A 162 -20.26 31.76 -14.80
CA GLY A 162 -20.83 32.62 -13.77
C GLY A 162 -22.10 33.38 -14.18
N ASN A 163 -22.71 33.03 -15.32
CA ASN A 163 -23.88 33.71 -15.86
C ASN A 163 -25.13 32.82 -15.86
N LEU A 164 -26.27 33.40 -15.49
CA LEU A 164 -27.53 32.69 -15.25
C LEU A 164 -28.24 32.17 -16.52
N THR A 165 -28.13 32.86 -17.66
CA THR A 165 -28.97 32.54 -18.83
C THR A 165 -28.18 32.33 -20.12
N SER A 166 -26.93 32.79 -20.15
CA SER A 166 -26.17 32.84 -21.40
C SER A 166 -25.78 31.45 -21.94
N PHE A 167 -25.62 30.47 -21.05
CA PHE A 167 -25.24 29.10 -21.44
C PHE A 167 -26.41 28.32 -22.06
N GLU A 168 -27.61 28.42 -21.48
CA GLU A 168 -28.78 27.65 -21.91
C GLU A 168 -29.24 28.05 -23.33
N GLU A 169 -29.25 29.35 -23.63
CA GLU A 169 -29.57 29.87 -24.96
C GLU A 169 -28.55 29.42 -26.01
N ALA A 170 -27.26 29.47 -25.67
CA ALA A 170 -26.18 29.03 -26.54
C ALA A 170 -26.23 27.52 -26.81
N ALA A 171 -26.47 26.72 -25.76
CA ALA A 171 -26.57 25.27 -25.85
C ALA A 171 -27.75 24.83 -26.72
N LYS A 172 -28.94 25.41 -26.49
CA LYS A 172 -30.16 25.10 -27.26
C LYS A 172 -30.02 25.48 -28.74
N THR A 173 -29.36 26.60 -29.04
CA THR A 173 -29.20 27.09 -30.42
C THR A 173 -28.25 26.22 -31.25
N ARG A 174 -27.18 25.67 -30.65
CA ARG A 174 -26.15 24.93 -31.39
C ARG A 174 -26.25 23.40 -31.29
N HIS A 175 -26.79 22.87 -30.20
CA HIS A 175 -26.87 21.42 -29.95
C HIS A 175 -28.31 20.88 -29.89
N GLY A 176 -29.32 21.75 -29.99
CA GLY A 176 -30.73 21.37 -29.82
C GLY A 176 -31.03 20.93 -28.37
N SER A 177 -32.04 20.09 -28.17
CA SER A 177 -32.46 19.61 -26.83
C SER A 177 -31.62 18.46 -26.27
N ARG A 178 -30.55 18.05 -26.95
CA ARG A 178 -29.58 17.09 -26.39
C ARG A 178 -28.55 17.87 -25.59
N GLY A 179 -28.93 18.27 -24.38
CA GLY A 179 -28.02 18.91 -23.42
C GLY A 179 -26.88 17.96 -23.06
N GLY A 180 -25.74 18.08 -23.76
CA GLY A 180 -24.56 17.26 -23.50
C GLY A 180 -23.87 17.59 -22.18
N ILE A 181 -24.23 18.72 -21.56
CA ILE A 181 -23.60 19.23 -20.34
C ILE A 181 -23.67 18.23 -19.18
N VAL A 182 -24.75 17.46 -19.08
CA VAL A 182 -24.91 16.40 -18.07
C VAL A 182 -23.88 15.27 -18.19
N ASN A 183 -23.21 15.13 -19.35
CA ASN A 183 -22.17 14.13 -19.58
C ASN A 183 -20.76 14.67 -19.37
N TYR A 184 -20.59 16.00 -19.30
CA TYR A 184 -19.26 16.64 -19.34
C TYR A 184 -19.02 17.63 -18.20
N GLY A 185 -20.06 18.06 -17.49
CA GLY A 185 -19.98 18.93 -16.31
C GLY A 185 -20.36 18.16 -15.04
N LEU A 186 -19.66 18.47 -13.95
CA LEU A 186 -19.97 17.97 -12.61
C LEU A 186 -21.18 18.72 -12.06
N TYR A 187 -22.25 18.02 -11.71
CA TYR A 187 -23.42 18.63 -11.07
C TYR A 187 -23.07 19.07 -9.64
N ILE A 188 -23.35 20.33 -9.30
CA ILE A 188 -22.99 20.92 -8.01
C ILE A 188 -24.20 21.39 -7.18
N GLY A 189 -25.36 21.62 -7.79
CA GLY A 189 -26.57 22.03 -7.06
C GLY A 189 -27.67 22.59 -7.95
N GLU A 190 -28.82 22.90 -7.34
CA GLU A 190 -29.91 23.63 -7.98
C GLU A 190 -29.71 25.13 -7.76
N LEU A 191 -30.03 25.95 -8.77
CA LEU A 191 -30.03 27.40 -8.64
C LEU A 191 -31.28 27.84 -7.83
N ILE A 192 -31.09 28.63 -6.77
CA ILE A 192 -32.17 29.15 -5.91
C ILE A 192 -32.34 30.68 -5.98
#